data_AF-A0AAP4Q0K8-F1
#
_entry.id   AF-A0AAP4Q0K8-F1
#
_cell.length_a   1.000
_cell.length_b   1.000
_cell.length_c   1.000
_cell.angle_alpha   90.00
_cell.angle_beta   90.00
_cell.angle_gamma   90.00
#
_symmetry.space_group_name_H-M   'P 1'
#
loop_
_entity.id
_entity.type
_entity.pdbx_description
1 polymer ?
#
loop_
_entity_poly.entity_id
_entity_poly.type
_entity_poly.pdbx_seq_one_letter_code
_entity_poly.pdbx_strand_id
1 'polypeptide(L)'
;MEKLKLYILTMQNSYILEIDNITVESYNFYFELVSTFCIVEKNEDGIGVEFGYIIMSENLRKSYRDFFNKYITKYKQLNKFKQILDCINDDEYFFIFNNDIEDTEQFLLISTALNACNVSNNDEERAKYFQDYMKSSNEVFKDFFKEYNILAFDSDSRKNIGNYNKETRICRFCGNGLNTVVKVTFNHKSHAIPESLGNKGLVCFEECDACNNKFGKTIEKDLISYFDFFRTFYAVSGKNGIPKLRFQNAEVFNITKVKLDSLGLDENNLIKTENLNIIVTTDECLMKDDNLKFNLKSNEEISMVNVYKALCKISISLINSKELQYLQKTIEWINNDTEKEVLPEVAKLISNKMFYEHPILKIYIRRNKDYRLPHLVGEFNFKCFTFVFILPFSNNDNKRFIEKEEYNYFWDFFNHYKSFKNWKFEDFSSIDRKKILLNMNFEKETKATD
;
A
#
# COMPACT_ATOMS: atom_id res chain seq x y z
N MET A 1 -11.77 -7.36 -20.69
CA MET A 1 -12.58 -8.59 -20.60
C MET A 1 -13.53 -8.39 -19.44
N GLU A 2 -14.81 -8.63 -19.69
CA GLU A 2 -15.86 -8.55 -18.68
C GLU A 2 -15.59 -9.63 -17.61
N LYS A 3 -15.70 -9.27 -16.33
CA LYS A 3 -15.49 -10.16 -15.18
C LYS A 3 -16.72 -10.09 -14.29
N LEU A 4 -17.12 -11.21 -13.71
CA LEU A 4 -18.13 -11.22 -12.65
C LEU A 4 -17.40 -11.12 -11.31
N LYS A 5 -17.83 -10.19 -10.47
CA LYS A 5 -17.19 -9.91 -9.18
C LYS A 5 -18.23 -9.90 -8.07
N LEU A 6 -17.94 -10.62 -6.99
CA LEU A 6 -18.70 -10.55 -5.75
C LEU A 6 -17.78 -10.10 -4.63
N TYR A 7 -18.14 -9.02 -3.97
CA TYR A 7 -17.40 -8.44 -2.87
C TYR A 7 -18.03 -8.83 -1.56
N ILE A 8 -17.18 -9.09 -0.57
CA ILE A 8 -17.58 -9.22 0.83
C ILE A 8 -16.77 -8.25 1.69
N LEU A 9 -17.46 -7.58 2.59
CA LEU A 9 -16.88 -6.78 3.66
C LEU A 9 -17.38 -7.32 5.00
N THR A 10 -16.46 -7.66 5.89
CA THR A 10 -16.74 -8.13 7.26
C THR A 10 -16.11 -7.16 8.26
N MET A 11 -16.36 -7.38 9.56
CA MET A 11 -15.74 -6.58 10.63
C MET A 11 -14.20 -6.65 10.64
N GLN A 12 -13.63 -7.70 10.05
CA GLN A 12 -12.19 -8.00 10.13
C GLN A 12 -11.49 -7.93 8.77
N ASN A 13 -12.21 -8.18 7.67
CA ASN A 13 -11.61 -8.40 6.36
C ASN A 13 -12.49 -7.86 5.22
N SER A 14 -11.87 -7.63 4.07
CA SER A 14 -12.59 -7.51 2.79
C SER A 14 -12.01 -8.49 1.78
N TYR A 15 -12.83 -8.98 0.87
CA TYR A 15 -12.40 -9.89 -0.17
C TYR A 15 -13.26 -9.77 -1.43
N ILE A 16 -12.63 -10.06 -2.57
CA ILE A 16 -13.25 -10.03 -3.89
C ILE A 16 -13.14 -11.43 -4.48
N LEU A 17 -14.28 -12.04 -4.76
CA LEU A 17 -14.36 -13.23 -5.58
C LEU A 17 -14.48 -12.79 -7.04
N GLU A 18 -13.44 -13.03 -7.83
CA GLU A 18 -13.46 -12.79 -9.27
C GLU A 18 -13.67 -14.09 -10.04
N ILE A 19 -14.55 -14.03 -11.05
CA ILE A 19 -14.77 -15.11 -12.02
C ILE A 19 -14.36 -14.59 -13.39
N ASP A 20 -13.24 -15.13 -13.87
CA ASP A 20 -12.71 -14.87 -15.21
C ASP A 20 -13.35 -15.80 -16.26
N ASN A 21 -13.10 -15.53 -17.55
CA ASN A 21 -13.55 -16.34 -18.68
C ASN A 21 -15.06 -16.62 -18.66
N ILE A 22 -15.84 -15.55 -18.81
CA ILE A 22 -17.30 -15.62 -18.76
C ILE A 22 -17.83 -16.57 -19.84
N THR A 23 -18.55 -17.60 -19.39
CA THR A 23 -19.36 -18.51 -20.19
C THR A 23 -20.79 -18.53 -19.65
N VAL A 24 -21.73 -19.13 -20.37
CA VAL A 24 -23.10 -19.37 -19.86
C VAL A 24 -23.08 -20.12 -18.52
N GLU A 25 -22.16 -21.07 -18.37
CA GLU A 25 -21.98 -21.81 -17.13
C GLU A 25 -21.45 -20.92 -15.99
N SER A 26 -20.54 -20.00 -16.30
CA SER A 26 -20.03 -19.01 -15.33
C SER A 26 -21.13 -18.08 -14.83
N TYR A 27 -22.07 -17.68 -15.71
CA TYR A 27 -23.25 -16.90 -15.31
C TYR A 27 -24.18 -17.69 -14.40
N ASN A 28 -24.51 -18.93 -14.76
CA ASN A 28 -25.38 -19.76 -13.92
C ASN A 28 -24.77 -19.98 -12.53
N PHE A 29 -23.47 -20.28 -12.47
CA PHE A 29 -22.73 -20.36 -11.22
C PHE A 29 -22.80 -19.05 -10.42
N TYR A 30 -22.56 -17.90 -11.06
CA TYR A 30 -22.59 -16.61 -10.39
C TYR A 30 -24.00 -16.24 -9.88
N PHE A 31 -25.04 -16.51 -10.66
CA PHE A 31 -26.43 -16.28 -10.23
C PHE A 31 -26.83 -17.17 -9.06
N GLU A 32 -26.43 -18.44 -9.05
CA GLU A 32 -26.69 -19.33 -7.91
C GLU A 32 -25.88 -18.91 -6.67
N LEU A 33 -24.62 -18.46 -6.86
CA LEU A 33 -23.82 -17.88 -5.78
C LEU A 33 -24.51 -16.65 -5.19
N VAL A 34 -24.91 -15.69 -6.03
CA VAL A 34 -25.57 -14.46 -5.59
C VAL A 34 -26.90 -14.75 -4.91
N SER A 35 -27.71 -15.66 -5.45
CA SER A 35 -28.96 -16.11 -4.84
C SER A 35 -28.80 -16.78 -3.47
N THR A 36 -27.59 -17.23 -3.14
CA THR A 36 -27.27 -17.77 -1.80
C THR A 36 -27.29 -16.68 -0.73
N PHE A 37 -26.96 -15.44 -1.12
CA PHE A 37 -26.74 -14.32 -0.20
C PHE A 37 -27.75 -13.19 -0.35
N CYS A 38 -28.28 -13.00 -1.55
CA CYS A 38 -29.08 -11.84 -1.94
C CYS A 38 -30.49 -12.26 -2.34
N ILE A 39 -31.45 -11.35 -2.15
CA ILE A 39 -32.79 -11.50 -2.68
C ILE A 39 -32.76 -11.23 -4.17
N VAL A 40 -33.35 -12.13 -4.95
CA VAL A 40 -33.43 -12.05 -6.41
C VAL A 40 -34.89 -11.86 -6.81
N GLU A 41 -35.21 -10.70 -7.37
CA GLU A 41 -36.54 -10.33 -7.80
C GLU A 41 -36.63 -10.24 -9.33
N LYS A 42 -37.81 -10.56 -9.88
CA LYS A 42 -38.05 -10.45 -11.32
C LYS A 42 -38.94 -9.23 -11.56
N ASN A 43 -38.40 -8.24 -12.27
CA ASN A 43 -39.06 -6.99 -12.61
C ASN A 43 -39.33 -6.92 -14.12
N GLU A 44 -40.12 -5.92 -14.54
CA GLU A 44 -40.48 -5.73 -15.97
C GLU A 44 -39.24 -5.57 -16.87
N ASP A 45 -38.14 -5.01 -16.33
CA ASP A 45 -36.87 -4.77 -17.03
C ASP A 45 -35.84 -5.92 -16.90
N GLY A 46 -36.15 -7.01 -16.18
CA GLY A 46 -35.24 -8.16 -16.02
C GLY A 46 -35.18 -8.76 -14.61
N ILE A 47 -34.03 -9.29 -14.23
CA ILE A 47 -33.76 -9.85 -12.89
C ILE A 47 -33.00 -8.79 -12.07
N GLY A 48 -33.62 -8.30 -10.99
CA GLY A 48 -33.00 -7.45 -9.99
C GLY A 48 -32.37 -8.29 -8.88
N VAL A 49 -31.20 -7.88 -8.39
CA VAL A 49 -30.56 -8.47 -7.21
C VAL A 49 -30.35 -7.37 -6.19
N GLU A 50 -30.84 -7.59 -4.97
CA GLU A 50 -30.63 -6.67 -3.86
C GLU A 50 -29.35 -7.05 -3.09
N PHE A 51 -28.34 -6.19 -3.20
CA PHE A 51 -27.08 -6.28 -2.47
C PHE A 51 -27.17 -5.45 -1.19
N GLY A 52 -26.57 -5.91 -0.09
CA GLY A 52 -26.78 -5.26 1.20
C GLY A 52 -26.07 -5.89 2.39
N TYR A 53 -26.50 -5.44 3.57
CA TYR A 53 -26.08 -5.98 4.86
C TYR A 53 -26.81 -7.30 5.13
N ILE A 54 -26.06 -8.35 5.41
CA ILE A 54 -26.55 -9.70 5.63
C ILE A 54 -26.13 -10.13 7.03
N ILE A 55 -27.06 -10.73 7.78
CA ILE A 55 -26.77 -11.34 9.07
C ILE A 55 -26.41 -12.82 8.88
N MET A 56 -25.33 -13.25 9.52
CA MET A 56 -24.95 -14.66 9.51
C MET A 56 -25.90 -15.48 10.37
N SER A 57 -26.62 -16.43 9.75
CA SER A 57 -27.54 -17.36 10.41
C SER A 57 -27.18 -18.82 10.12
N GLU A 58 -27.65 -19.75 10.95
CA GLU A 58 -27.44 -21.19 10.71
C GLU A 58 -27.95 -21.64 9.32
N ASN A 59 -29.10 -21.12 8.90
CA ASN A 59 -29.69 -21.42 7.59
C ASN A 59 -28.81 -20.91 6.44
N LEU A 60 -28.29 -19.69 6.57
CA LEU A 60 -27.36 -19.14 5.58
C LEU A 60 -26.06 -19.94 5.54
N ARG A 61 -25.52 -20.36 6.70
CA ARG A 61 -24.35 -21.23 6.77
C ARG A 61 -24.54 -22.53 6.04
N LYS A 62 -25.67 -23.18 6.27
CA LYS A 62 -26.01 -24.42 5.57
C LYS A 62 -26.10 -24.17 4.07
N SER A 63 -26.83 -23.13 3.67
CA SER A 63 -27.02 -22.75 2.25
C SER A 63 -25.70 -22.55 1.52
N TYR A 64 -24.79 -21.70 2.05
CA TYR A 64 -23.51 -21.49 1.37
C TYR A 64 -22.62 -22.72 1.44
N ARG A 65 -22.63 -23.52 2.51
CA ARG A 65 -21.82 -24.75 2.55
C ARG A 65 -22.25 -25.75 1.49
N ASP A 66 -23.55 -25.91 1.29
CA ASP A 66 -24.10 -26.79 0.24
C ASP A 66 -23.70 -26.28 -1.16
N PHE A 67 -23.81 -24.97 -1.41
CA PHE A 67 -23.32 -24.36 -2.65
C PHE A 67 -21.83 -24.61 -2.87
N PHE A 68 -20.99 -24.41 -1.86
CA PHE A 68 -19.56 -24.55 -2.00
C PHE A 68 -19.17 -26.01 -2.20
N ASN A 69 -19.80 -26.96 -1.51
CA ASN A 69 -19.56 -28.39 -1.74
C ASN A 69 -19.82 -28.80 -3.20
N LYS A 70 -20.81 -28.19 -3.85
CA LYS A 70 -21.12 -28.40 -5.27
C LYS A 70 -20.06 -27.84 -6.23
N TYR A 71 -19.42 -26.71 -5.89
CA TYR A 71 -18.61 -25.93 -6.83
C TYR A 71 -17.11 -25.78 -6.51
N ILE A 72 -16.67 -26.07 -5.29
CA ILE A 72 -15.30 -25.77 -4.81
C ILE A 72 -14.19 -26.51 -5.55
N THR A 73 -14.49 -27.69 -6.11
CA THR A 73 -13.55 -28.47 -6.93
C THR A 73 -13.27 -27.80 -8.27
N LYS A 74 -14.29 -27.14 -8.84
CA LYS A 74 -14.21 -26.41 -10.12
C LYS A 74 -13.69 -24.99 -9.93
N TYR A 75 -14.17 -24.29 -8.91
CA TYR A 75 -13.81 -22.89 -8.62
C TYR A 75 -12.98 -22.82 -7.35
N LYS A 76 -11.68 -23.11 -7.46
CA LYS A 76 -10.76 -23.15 -6.30
C LYS A 76 -10.69 -21.84 -5.53
N GLN A 77 -10.98 -20.69 -6.16
CA GLN A 77 -11.07 -19.40 -5.49
C GLN A 77 -12.12 -19.36 -4.37
N LEU A 78 -13.13 -20.25 -4.41
CA LEU A 78 -14.12 -20.40 -3.34
C LEU A 78 -13.51 -20.83 -2.00
N ASN A 79 -12.34 -21.48 -1.98
CA ASN A 79 -11.71 -21.89 -0.72
C ASN A 79 -11.43 -20.69 0.21
N LYS A 80 -10.90 -19.60 -0.35
CA LYS A 80 -10.61 -18.40 0.44
C LYS A 80 -11.88 -17.67 0.83
N PHE A 81 -12.86 -17.60 -0.08
CA PHE A 81 -14.17 -17.01 0.22
C PHE A 81 -14.88 -17.76 1.36
N LYS A 82 -14.80 -19.09 1.35
CA LYS A 82 -15.35 -19.97 2.39
C LYS A 82 -14.68 -19.73 3.74
N GLN A 83 -13.36 -19.65 3.75
CA GLN A 83 -12.59 -19.38 4.98
C GLN A 83 -13.02 -18.07 5.63
N ILE A 84 -13.25 -17.02 4.83
CA ILE A 84 -13.72 -15.73 5.34
C ILE A 84 -15.12 -15.87 5.95
N LEU A 85 -16.06 -16.49 5.23
CA LEU A 85 -17.42 -16.71 5.73
C LEU A 85 -17.47 -17.59 6.99
N ASP A 86 -16.62 -18.61 7.08
CA ASP A 86 -16.52 -19.49 8.24
C ASP A 86 -15.94 -18.77 9.48
N CYS A 87 -15.28 -17.61 9.32
CA CYS A 87 -14.78 -16.79 10.43
C CYS A 87 -15.79 -15.77 10.98
N ILE A 88 -16.89 -15.50 10.26
CA ILE A 88 -17.96 -14.60 10.72
C ILE A 88 -18.74 -15.33 11.80
N ASN A 89 -19.07 -14.69 12.92
CA ASN A 89 -19.84 -15.31 14.00
C ASN A 89 -21.34 -15.39 13.67
N ASP A 90 -22.10 -16.21 14.39
CA ASP A 90 -23.56 -16.18 14.28
C ASP A 90 -24.08 -14.82 14.78
N ASP A 91 -25.14 -14.32 14.15
CA ASP A 91 -25.73 -12.99 14.36
C ASP A 91 -24.83 -11.79 14.00
N GLU A 92 -23.63 -12.05 13.45
CA GLU A 92 -22.74 -11.00 12.93
C GLU A 92 -23.17 -10.56 11.53
N TYR A 93 -23.26 -9.25 11.31
CA TYR A 93 -23.51 -8.64 10.02
C TYR A 93 -22.24 -8.57 9.18
N PHE A 94 -22.40 -8.77 7.88
CA PHE A 94 -21.41 -8.53 6.82
C PHE A 94 -22.11 -7.88 5.62
N PHE A 95 -21.35 -7.32 4.67
CA PHE A 95 -21.91 -6.62 3.51
C PHE A 95 -21.45 -7.29 2.21
N ILE A 96 -22.40 -7.59 1.31
CA ILE A 96 -22.12 -8.13 -0.03
C ILE A 96 -22.59 -7.16 -1.10
N PHE A 97 -21.77 -6.99 -2.13
CA PHE A 97 -22.03 -6.11 -3.27
C PHE A 97 -21.32 -6.62 -4.53
N ASN A 98 -21.68 -6.13 -5.71
CA ASN A 98 -21.15 -6.59 -7.00
C ASN A 98 -20.37 -5.53 -7.80
N ASN A 99 -20.29 -4.30 -7.30
CA ASN A 99 -19.65 -3.19 -8.00
C ASN A 99 -18.37 -2.75 -7.29
N ASP A 100 -17.34 -2.34 -8.03
CA ASP A 100 -16.18 -1.68 -7.41
C ASP A 100 -16.64 -0.39 -6.70
N ILE A 101 -16.37 -0.27 -5.39
CA ILE A 101 -16.56 0.99 -4.66
C ILE A 101 -15.26 1.80 -4.83
N GLU A 102 -15.19 2.61 -5.88
CA GLU A 102 -14.06 3.50 -6.15
C GLU A 102 -14.11 4.77 -5.25
N ASP A 103 -15.30 5.12 -4.75
CA ASP A 103 -15.54 6.27 -3.88
C ASP A 103 -15.22 5.95 -2.41
N THR A 104 -14.23 6.65 -1.85
CA THR A 104 -13.79 6.41 -0.47
C THR A 104 -14.81 6.89 0.57
N GLU A 105 -15.56 7.96 0.28
CA GLU A 105 -16.63 8.43 1.16
C GLU A 105 -17.75 7.39 1.22
N GLN A 106 -18.13 6.83 0.07
CA GLN A 106 -19.11 5.75 0.00
C GLN A 106 -18.65 4.50 0.75
N PHE A 107 -17.39 4.09 0.58
CA PHE A 107 -16.83 2.95 1.30
C PHE A 107 -16.82 3.18 2.82
N LEU A 108 -16.49 4.39 3.27
CA LEU A 108 -16.53 4.78 4.68
C LEU A 108 -17.95 4.68 5.23
N LEU A 109 -18.95 5.25 4.53
CA LEU A 109 -20.36 5.17 4.94
C LEU A 109 -20.81 3.71 5.09
N ILE A 110 -20.49 2.87 4.11
CA ILE A 110 -20.86 1.44 4.13
C ILE A 110 -20.21 0.72 5.31
N SER A 111 -18.91 0.97 5.54
CA SER A 111 -18.14 0.35 6.63
C SER A 111 -18.62 0.81 8.01
N THR A 112 -18.93 2.10 8.18
CA THR A 112 -19.45 2.65 9.43
C THR A 112 -20.84 2.10 9.74
N ALA A 113 -21.72 1.99 8.75
CA ALA A 113 -23.02 1.35 8.92
C ALA A 113 -22.89 -0.14 9.25
N LEU A 114 -21.93 -0.85 8.63
CA LEU A 114 -21.64 -2.24 9.00
C LEU A 114 -21.23 -2.38 10.47
N ASN A 115 -20.34 -1.51 10.93
CA ASN A 115 -19.91 -1.49 12.33
C ASN A 115 -21.09 -1.18 13.26
N ALA A 116 -21.94 -0.21 12.91
CA ALA A 116 -23.12 0.13 13.68
C ALA A 116 -24.03 -1.11 13.87
N CYS A 117 -24.32 -1.83 12.78
CA CYS A 117 -25.13 -3.06 12.82
C CYS A 117 -24.60 -4.13 13.78
N ASN A 118 -23.27 -4.20 13.94
CA ASN A 118 -22.57 -5.17 14.80
C ASN A 118 -22.31 -4.68 16.24
N VAL A 119 -22.55 -3.41 16.55
CA VAL A 119 -22.39 -2.86 17.91
C VAL A 119 -23.61 -3.11 18.77
N SER A 120 -24.81 -3.01 18.19
CA SER A 120 -26.07 -3.20 18.91
C SER A 120 -27.15 -3.69 17.96
N ASN A 121 -28.18 -4.33 18.53
CA ASN A 121 -29.42 -4.68 17.82
C ASN A 121 -30.52 -3.62 17.99
N ASN A 122 -30.25 -2.55 18.74
CA ASN A 122 -31.17 -1.43 18.93
C ASN A 122 -30.89 -0.32 17.91
N ASP A 123 -31.93 0.11 17.18
CA ASP A 123 -31.79 1.09 16.10
C ASP A 123 -31.36 2.49 16.58
N GLU A 124 -31.76 2.91 17.78
CA GLU A 124 -31.32 4.19 18.36
C GLU A 124 -29.83 4.17 18.70
N GLU A 125 -29.34 3.05 19.26
CA GLU A 125 -27.91 2.87 19.56
C GLU A 125 -27.06 2.79 18.28
N ARG A 126 -27.55 2.10 17.25
CA ARG A 126 -26.92 2.06 15.92
C ARG A 126 -26.82 3.45 15.32
N ALA A 127 -27.94 4.19 15.31
CA ALA A 127 -27.99 5.55 14.79
C ALA A 127 -27.03 6.47 15.54
N LYS A 128 -26.98 6.36 16.87
CA LYS A 128 -26.06 7.12 17.71
C LYS A 128 -24.59 6.79 17.39
N TYR A 129 -24.22 5.52 17.33
CA TYR A 129 -22.86 5.10 16.97
C TYR A 129 -22.46 5.67 15.59
N PHE A 130 -23.34 5.53 14.60
CA PHE A 130 -23.10 6.04 13.26
C PHE A 130 -22.90 7.56 13.26
N GLN A 131 -23.78 8.30 13.94
CA GLN A 131 -23.70 9.75 14.06
C GLN A 131 -22.41 10.21 14.76
N ASP A 132 -22.04 9.58 15.87
CA ASP A 132 -20.82 9.92 16.63
C ASP A 132 -19.56 9.65 15.80
N TYR A 133 -19.52 8.51 15.09
CA TYR A 133 -18.41 8.20 14.19
C TYR A 133 -18.34 9.18 13.02
N MET A 134 -19.46 9.46 12.35
CA MET A 134 -19.49 10.39 11.24
C MET A 134 -19.16 11.81 11.66
N LYS A 135 -19.55 12.24 12.86
CA LYS A 135 -19.17 13.54 13.41
C LYS A 135 -17.66 13.64 13.62
N SER A 136 -17.06 12.66 14.30
CA SER A 136 -15.60 12.65 14.55
C SER A 136 -14.79 12.53 13.25
N SER A 137 -15.22 11.69 12.31
CA SER A 137 -14.60 11.58 10.99
C SER A 137 -14.70 12.89 10.21
N ASN A 138 -15.86 13.55 10.22
CA ASN A 138 -16.04 14.85 9.56
C ASN A 138 -15.15 15.94 10.16
N GLU A 139 -14.94 15.98 11.47
CA GLU A 139 -14.05 16.98 12.08
C GLU A 139 -12.61 16.88 11.53
N VAL A 140 -12.17 15.70 11.10
CA VAL A 140 -10.82 15.46 10.58
C VAL A 140 -10.76 15.45 9.04
N PHE A 141 -11.78 14.92 8.38
CA PHE A 141 -11.76 14.56 6.95
C PHE A 141 -12.92 15.13 6.11
N LYS A 142 -13.82 15.97 6.66
CA LYS A 142 -15.07 16.39 5.97
C LYS A 142 -14.88 16.93 4.56
N ASP A 143 -13.90 17.81 4.36
CA ASP A 143 -13.63 18.37 3.03
C ASP A 143 -12.65 17.50 2.23
N PHE A 144 -11.92 16.62 2.91
CA PHE A 144 -10.96 15.73 2.29
C PHE A 144 -11.60 14.74 1.32
N PHE A 145 -12.62 13.98 1.78
CA PHE A 145 -13.24 12.95 0.95
C PHE A 145 -14.07 13.50 -0.22
N LYS A 146 -14.46 14.78 -0.15
CA LYS A 146 -15.09 15.49 -1.26
C LYS A 146 -14.10 15.73 -2.39
N GLU A 147 -12.85 16.02 -2.07
CA GLU A 147 -11.81 16.35 -3.06
C GLU A 147 -10.99 15.14 -3.50
N TYR A 148 -10.82 14.12 -2.66
CA TYR A 148 -9.94 12.98 -2.93
C TYR A 148 -10.60 11.62 -2.69
N ASN A 149 -10.33 10.69 -3.60
CA ASN A 149 -10.42 9.25 -3.33
C ASN A 149 -9.07 8.72 -2.85
N ILE A 150 -9.08 7.70 -2.00
CA ILE A 150 -7.90 7.03 -1.45
C ILE A 150 -7.84 5.59 -1.98
N LEU A 151 -6.73 5.24 -2.61
CA LEU A 151 -6.35 3.86 -2.88
C LEU A 151 -5.25 3.44 -1.92
N ALA A 152 -5.51 2.48 -1.04
CA ALA A 152 -4.52 1.94 -0.11
C ALA A 152 -4.06 0.54 -0.55
N PHE A 153 -2.75 0.33 -0.52
CA PHE A 153 -2.09 -0.91 -0.89
C PHE A 153 -1.13 -1.34 0.23
N ASP A 154 -1.53 -2.37 0.97
CA ASP A 154 -0.68 -3.05 1.94
C ASP A 154 0.11 -4.16 1.24
N SER A 155 1.43 -4.15 1.39
CA SER A 155 2.31 -5.12 0.76
C SER A 155 2.34 -6.51 1.41
N ASP A 156 1.71 -6.70 2.56
CA ASP A 156 1.42 -8.04 3.11
C ASP A 156 0.28 -8.72 2.34
N SER A 157 -0.63 -7.92 1.76
CA SER A 157 -1.71 -8.43 0.94
C SER A 157 -1.22 -8.83 -0.44
N ARG A 158 -1.63 -10.02 -0.91
CA ARG A 158 -1.35 -10.47 -2.29
C ARG A 158 -2.32 -9.81 -3.25
N LYS A 159 -1.82 -8.94 -4.12
CA LYS A 159 -2.59 -8.27 -5.17
C LYS A 159 -1.76 -8.20 -6.44
N ASN A 160 -2.34 -8.67 -7.54
CA ASN A 160 -1.76 -8.47 -8.86
C ASN A 160 -2.50 -7.33 -9.57
N ILE A 161 -1.75 -6.40 -10.13
CA ILE A 161 -2.24 -5.18 -10.78
C ILE A 161 -2.03 -5.30 -12.28
N GLY A 162 -3.03 -4.89 -13.06
CA GLY A 162 -2.98 -4.87 -14.52
C GLY A 162 -3.53 -6.14 -15.17
N ASN A 163 -3.31 -6.26 -16.49
CA ASN A 163 -3.88 -7.32 -17.30
C ASN A 163 -3.24 -8.69 -17.03
N TYR A 164 -4.07 -9.67 -16.63
CA TYR A 164 -3.66 -11.05 -16.38
C TYR A 164 -3.23 -11.77 -17.67
N ASN A 165 -3.90 -11.49 -18.79
CA ASN A 165 -3.58 -12.10 -20.07
C ASN A 165 -2.31 -11.48 -20.66
N LYS A 166 -1.23 -12.27 -20.61
CA LYS A 166 0.12 -11.88 -21.00
C LYS A 166 0.22 -11.37 -22.44
N GLU A 167 -0.51 -11.98 -23.37
CA GLU A 167 -0.50 -11.61 -24.80
C GLU A 167 -1.05 -10.20 -25.04
N THR A 168 -1.89 -9.71 -24.12
CA THR A 168 -2.56 -8.41 -24.23
C THR A 168 -2.00 -7.36 -23.28
N ARG A 169 -0.88 -7.65 -22.61
CA ARG A 169 -0.22 -6.68 -21.70
C ARG A 169 0.46 -5.59 -22.50
N ILE A 170 0.26 -4.35 -22.04
CA ILE A 170 1.00 -3.17 -22.46
C ILE A 170 1.75 -2.65 -21.24
N CYS A 171 3.05 -2.42 -21.38
CA CYS A 171 3.88 -1.93 -20.29
C CYS A 171 3.49 -0.48 -19.94
N ARG A 172 3.23 -0.22 -18.67
CA ARG A 172 2.85 1.11 -18.15
C ARG A 172 3.94 2.16 -18.31
N PHE A 173 5.19 1.74 -18.44
CA PHE A 173 6.34 2.64 -18.46
C PHE A 173 6.89 2.92 -19.85
N CYS A 174 6.80 1.96 -20.79
CA CYS A 174 7.32 2.15 -22.14
C CYS A 174 6.26 2.05 -23.23
N GLY A 175 4.99 1.77 -22.88
CA GLY A 175 3.90 1.65 -23.85
C GLY A 175 3.97 0.43 -24.79
N ASN A 176 4.94 -0.47 -24.57
CA ASN A 176 5.18 -1.63 -25.43
C ASN A 176 4.61 -2.92 -24.83
N GLY A 177 4.22 -3.86 -25.68
CA GLY A 177 3.75 -5.21 -25.36
C GLY A 177 4.28 -6.26 -26.33
N LEU A 178 3.67 -7.44 -26.33
CA LEU A 178 4.01 -8.51 -27.29
C LEU A 178 3.52 -8.18 -28.72
N ASN A 179 2.43 -7.41 -28.82
CA ASN A 179 1.75 -7.05 -30.06
C ASN A 179 2.06 -5.62 -30.56
N THR A 180 3.05 -4.94 -29.97
CA THR A 180 3.49 -3.61 -30.42
C THR A 180 4.70 -3.69 -31.36
N VAL A 181 5.04 -2.56 -31.98
CA VAL A 181 6.20 -2.45 -32.89
C VAL A 181 7.50 -2.86 -32.19
N VAL A 182 7.76 -2.31 -31.00
CA VAL A 182 8.86 -2.76 -30.13
C VAL A 182 8.31 -3.87 -29.25
N LYS A 183 8.83 -5.09 -29.40
CA LYS A 183 8.37 -6.25 -28.63
C LYS A 183 9.05 -6.32 -27.28
N VAL A 184 8.28 -6.53 -26.23
CA VAL A 184 8.79 -6.73 -24.86
C VAL A 184 8.18 -7.97 -24.22
N THR A 185 8.86 -8.50 -23.21
CA THR A 185 8.44 -9.69 -22.47
C THR A 185 7.99 -9.34 -21.06
N PHE A 186 7.16 -10.20 -20.48
CA PHE A 186 6.65 -10.12 -19.10
C PHE A 186 6.89 -11.47 -18.41
N ASN A 187 8.14 -11.92 -18.39
CA ASN A 187 8.54 -13.20 -17.79
C ASN A 187 8.86 -13.05 -16.30
N HIS A 188 9.31 -11.87 -15.89
CA HIS A 188 9.66 -11.59 -14.50
C HIS A 188 8.41 -11.29 -13.67
N LYS A 189 8.48 -11.67 -12.39
CA LYS A 189 7.54 -11.20 -11.38
C LYS A 189 7.95 -9.77 -10.99
N SER A 190 7.38 -8.78 -11.66
CA SER A 190 7.66 -7.37 -11.40
C SER A 190 6.93 -6.91 -10.14
N HIS A 191 7.67 -6.76 -9.04
CA HIS A 191 7.14 -6.26 -7.77
C HIS A 191 6.89 -4.75 -7.84
N ALA A 192 5.69 -4.30 -7.44
CA ALA A 192 5.35 -2.87 -7.52
C ALA A 192 6.21 -2.04 -6.56
N ILE A 193 6.30 -2.48 -5.30
CA ILE A 193 7.28 -2.03 -4.31
C ILE A 193 8.47 -3.01 -4.36
N PRO A 194 9.73 -2.56 -4.36
CA PRO A 194 10.88 -3.47 -4.35
C PRO A 194 10.79 -4.52 -3.23
N GLU A 195 11.01 -5.79 -3.55
CA GLU A 195 10.98 -6.89 -2.57
C GLU A 195 11.98 -6.66 -1.44
N SER A 196 13.11 -6.01 -1.72
CA SER A 196 14.10 -5.57 -0.74
C SER A 196 13.53 -4.69 0.37
N LEU A 197 12.44 -3.96 0.12
CA LEU A 197 11.74 -3.16 1.12
C LEU A 197 10.67 -3.96 1.87
N GLY A 198 10.57 -5.28 1.68
CA GLY A 198 9.64 -6.13 2.41
C GLY A 198 8.29 -6.33 1.73
N ASN A 199 8.18 -6.04 0.42
CA ASN A 199 6.97 -6.33 -0.33
C ASN A 199 6.77 -7.84 -0.52
N LYS A 200 5.70 -8.39 0.05
CA LYS A 200 5.38 -9.83 -0.05
C LYS A 200 4.38 -10.13 -1.18
N GLY A 201 3.53 -9.18 -1.54
CA GLY A 201 2.31 -9.49 -2.27
C GLY A 201 1.93 -8.61 -3.46
N LEU A 202 2.48 -7.40 -3.61
CA LEU A 202 2.08 -6.47 -4.67
C LEU A 202 2.90 -6.68 -5.95
N VAL A 203 2.24 -7.14 -7.00
CA VAL A 203 2.86 -7.46 -8.30
C VAL A 203 2.20 -6.66 -9.41
N CYS A 204 2.99 -5.97 -10.23
CA CYS A 204 2.53 -5.30 -11.43
C CYS A 204 2.73 -6.22 -12.64
N PHE A 205 1.66 -6.68 -13.26
CA PHE A 205 1.74 -7.49 -14.47
C PHE A 205 2.10 -6.69 -15.72
N GLU A 206 1.89 -5.38 -15.68
CA GLU A 206 2.10 -4.46 -16.80
C GLU A 206 3.43 -3.70 -16.67
N GLU A 207 4.45 -4.31 -16.06
CA GLU A 207 5.83 -3.82 -16.07
C GLU A 207 6.70 -4.85 -16.79
N CYS A 208 7.19 -4.51 -17.99
CA CYS A 208 7.96 -5.44 -18.80
C CYS A 208 9.37 -5.69 -18.24
N ASP A 209 9.97 -6.80 -18.63
CA ASP A 209 11.26 -7.26 -18.11
C ASP A 209 12.37 -6.21 -18.33
N ALA A 210 12.33 -5.49 -19.45
CA ALA A 210 13.31 -4.44 -19.77
C ALA A 210 13.19 -3.23 -18.82
N CYS A 211 11.97 -2.75 -18.57
CA CYS A 211 11.74 -1.64 -17.63
C CYS A 211 12.07 -2.07 -16.20
N ASN A 212 11.63 -3.27 -15.79
CA ASN A 212 11.93 -3.80 -14.47
C ASN A 212 13.44 -3.91 -14.20
N ASN A 213 14.19 -4.45 -15.15
CA ASN A 213 15.65 -4.54 -15.05
C ASN A 213 16.31 -3.16 -15.03
N LYS A 214 15.81 -2.20 -15.81
CA LYS A 214 16.33 -0.83 -15.82
C LYS A 214 16.12 -0.16 -14.47
N PHE A 215 14.90 -0.14 -13.95
CA PHE A 215 14.57 0.53 -12.69
C PHE A 215 15.27 -0.12 -11.50
N GLY A 216 15.35 -1.46 -11.47
CA GLY A 216 16.09 -2.20 -10.44
C GLY A 216 17.59 -1.86 -10.38
N LYS A 217 18.19 -1.43 -11.49
CA LYS A 217 19.61 -1.01 -11.57
C LYS A 217 19.82 0.50 -11.39
N THR A 218 18.75 1.29 -11.45
CA THR A 218 18.81 2.76 -11.44
C THR A 218 18.03 3.31 -10.25
N ILE A 219 16.77 3.72 -10.45
CA ILE A 219 16.00 4.47 -9.47
C ILE A 219 15.67 3.65 -8.21
N GLU A 220 15.34 2.36 -8.35
CA GLU A 220 15.02 1.51 -7.20
C GLU A 220 16.27 1.20 -6.38
N LYS A 221 17.45 1.13 -7.03
CA LYS A 221 18.72 0.96 -6.32
C LYS A 221 18.93 2.11 -5.33
N ASP A 222 18.73 3.35 -5.76
CA ASP A 222 18.92 4.53 -4.90
C ASP A 222 17.90 4.58 -3.75
N LEU A 223 16.64 4.22 -4.01
CA LEU A 223 15.61 4.09 -2.96
C LEU A 223 15.97 2.99 -1.94
N ILE A 224 16.44 1.84 -2.41
CA ILE A 224 16.87 0.75 -1.53
C ILE A 224 18.06 1.19 -0.68
N SER A 225 19.08 1.80 -1.31
CA SER A 225 20.26 2.31 -0.60
C SER A 225 19.93 3.42 0.40
N TYR A 226 18.92 4.24 0.11
CA TYR A 226 18.39 5.21 1.07
C TYR A 226 17.88 4.54 2.36
N PHE A 227 17.23 3.38 2.23
CA PHE A 227 16.67 2.63 3.37
C PHE A 227 17.58 1.53 3.92
N ASP A 228 18.76 1.28 3.35
CA ASP A 228 19.58 0.09 3.66
C ASP A 228 19.79 -0.12 5.14
N PHE A 229 20.21 0.91 5.87
CA PHE A 229 20.37 0.85 7.33
C PHE A 229 19.09 0.35 8.02
N PHE A 230 17.95 0.94 7.67
CA PHE A 230 16.66 0.62 8.29
C PHE A 230 16.13 -0.76 7.88
N ARG A 231 16.46 -1.23 6.67
CA ARG A 231 16.16 -2.60 6.24
C ARG A 231 16.87 -3.61 7.14
N THR A 232 18.15 -3.40 7.45
CA THR A 232 18.88 -4.25 8.40
C THR A 232 18.36 -4.07 9.82
N PHE A 233 18.18 -2.82 10.27
CA PHE A 233 17.77 -2.48 11.63
C PHE A 233 16.41 -3.10 12.02
N TYR A 234 15.45 -3.08 11.10
CA TYR A 234 14.13 -3.67 11.29
C TYR A 234 14.01 -5.11 10.77
N ALA A 235 15.14 -5.80 10.53
CA ALA A 235 15.18 -7.19 10.08
C ALA A 235 14.32 -7.47 8.82
N VAL A 236 14.27 -6.51 7.89
CA VAL A 236 13.52 -6.64 6.63
C VAL A 236 14.23 -7.61 5.70
N SER A 237 13.63 -8.78 5.52
CA SER A 237 14.12 -9.83 4.63
C SER A 237 13.72 -9.55 3.17
N GLY A 238 14.70 -9.62 2.26
CA GLY A 238 14.46 -9.68 0.82
C GLY A 238 14.79 -11.06 0.25
N LYS A 239 15.02 -11.14 -1.07
CA LYS A 239 15.38 -12.39 -1.77
C LYS A 239 16.53 -13.17 -1.14
N ASN A 240 17.54 -12.45 -0.62
CA ASN A 240 18.76 -13.01 -0.05
C ASN A 240 18.81 -12.91 1.47
N GLY A 241 17.65 -12.80 2.13
CA GLY A 241 17.55 -12.61 3.58
C GLY A 241 17.72 -11.15 4.02
N ILE A 242 18.02 -10.97 5.31
CA ILE A 242 18.29 -9.67 5.91
C ILE A 242 19.68 -9.20 5.47
N PRO A 243 19.84 -7.97 4.94
CA PRO A 243 21.12 -7.50 4.45
C PRO A 243 22.14 -7.31 5.59
N LYS A 244 23.39 -7.72 5.32
CA LYS A 244 24.57 -7.31 6.09
C LYS A 244 25.21 -6.12 5.38
N LEU A 245 25.37 -5.00 6.08
CA LEU A 245 25.85 -3.75 5.52
C LEU A 245 27.30 -3.49 5.92
N ARG A 246 28.04 -2.93 4.95
CA ARG A 246 29.37 -2.38 5.17
C ARG A 246 29.33 -0.89 4.85
N PHE A 247 29.59 -0.09 5.86
CA PHE A 247 29.88 1.34 5.77
C PHE A 247 31.40 1.54 5.71
N GLN A 248 31.85 2.76 5.44
CA GLN A 248 33.28 3.07 5.45
C GLN A 248 33.91 2.90 6.84
N ASN A 249 33.11 3.13 7.88
CA ASN A 249 33.52 3.18 9.29
C ASN A 249 32.79 2.16 10.17
N ALA A 250 31.96 1.27 9.60
CA ALA A 250 31.21 0.30 10.38
C ALA A 250 30.74 -0.92 9.57
N GLU A 251 30.52 -2.04 10.24
CA GLU A 251 29.68 -3.13 9.77
C GLU A 251 28.37 -3.16 10.59
N VAL A 252 27.24 -3.33 9.91
CA VAL A 252 25.91 -3.42 10.55
C VAL A 252 25.23 -4.70 10.10
N PHE A 253 24.74 -5.49 11.05
CA PHE A 253 24.00 -6.71 10.76
C PHE A 253 23.01 -7.03 11.88
N ASN A 254 22.02 -7.85 11.53
CA ASN A 254 20.99 -8.30 12.44
C ASN A 254 21.11 -9.82 12.65
N ILE A 255 20.96 -10.27 13.90
CA ILE A 255 20.85 -11.69 14.24
C ILE A 255 19.46 -11.94 14.82
N THR A 256 18.71 -12.84 14.19
CA THR A 256 17.40 -13.25 14.69
C THR A 256 17.55 -14.19 15.88
N LYS A 257 16.57 -14.21 16.79
CA LYS A 257 16.58 -15.11 17.95
C LYS A 257 16.70 -16.57 17.55
N VAL A 258 15.97 -16.99 16.53
CA VAL A 258 16.06 -18.35 15.95
C VAL A 258 17.51 -18.72 15.60
N LYS A 259 18.28 -17.77 15.08
CA LYS A 259 19.69 -17.98 14.74
C LYS A 259 20.58 -18.01 15.99
N LEU A 260 20.33 -17.18 16.99
CA LEU A 260 21.03 -17.22 18.28
C LEU A 260 20.84 -18.57 18.97
N ASP A 261 19.60 -19.06 19.03
CA ASP A 261 19.25 -20.35 19.62
C ASP A 261 19.95 -21.49 18.87
N SER A 262 19.94 -21.46 17.52
CA SER A 262 20.62 -22.48 16.70
C SER A 262 22.14 -22.54 16.88
N LEU A 263 22.75 -21.42 17.32
CA LEU A 263 24.19 -21.31 17.57
C LEU A 263 24.54 -21.57 19.04
N GLY A 264 23.56 -21.82 19.92
CA GLY A 264 23.78 -21.99 21.36
C GLY A 264 24.29 -20.72 22.04
N LEU A 265 24.02 -19.53 21.49
CA LEU A 265 24.57 -18.27 21.99
C LEU A 265 23.68 -17.55 23.02
N ASP A 266 22.48 -18.05 23.27
CA ASP A 266 21.53 -17.51 24.27
C ASP A 266 21.08 -18.59 25.28
N GLU A 267 22.05 -19.33 25.85
CA GLU A 267 21.79 -20.46 26.77
C GLU A 267 20.91 -20.09 27.99
N ASN A 268 20.82 -18.80 28.33
CA ASN A 268 20.11 -18.29 29.50
C ASN A 268 18.88 -17.41 29.17
N ASN A 269 18.43 -17.33 27.90
CA ASN A 269 17.35 -16.42 27.46
C ASN A 269 17.59 -14.95 27.90
N LEU A 270 18.84 -14.50 27.89
CA LEU A 270 19.21 -13.13 28.24
C LEU A 270 18.73 -12.14 27.18
N ILE A 271 18.57 -12.60 25.94
CA ILE A 271 18.07 -11.79 24.83
C ILE A 271 16.54 -11.96 24.74
N LYS A 272 15.85 -10.95 25.27
CA LYS A 272 14.37 -10.88 25.26
C LYS A 272 13.76 -10.34 23.96
N THR A 273 14.60 -9.93 23.00
CA THR A 273 14.15 -9.41 21.70
C THR A 273 14.16 -10.51 20.64
N GLU A 274 13.23 -10.43 19.67
CA GLU A 274 13.21 -11.33 18.52
C GLU A 274 14.37 -11.09 17.56
N ASN A 275 14.94 -9.89 17.56
CA ASN A 275 16.02 -9.47 16.67
C ASN A 275 17.07 -8.66 17.44
N LEU A 276 18.34 -9.02 17.27
CA LEU A 276 19.50 -8.32 17.83
C LEU A 276 20.22 -7.54 16.73
N ASN A 277 20.24 -6.21 16.86
CA ASN A 277 21.00 -5.33 15.99
C ASN A 277 22.44 -5.18 16.50
N ILE A 278 23.42 -5.46 15.63
CA ILE A 278 24.85 -5.35 15.94
C ILE A 278 25.49 -4.34 15.01
N ILE A 279 26.20 -3.39 15.61
CA ILE A 279 26.95 -2.34 14.91
C ILE A 279 28.38 -2.40 15.43
N VAL A 280 29.32 -2.71 14.55
CA VAL A 280 30.75 -2.71 14.84
C VAL A 280 31.36 -1.52 14.11
N THR A 281 31.79 -0.49 14.84
CA THR A 281 32.33 0.74 14.25
C THR A 281 33.77 1.00 14.71
N THR A 282 34.55 1.62 13.83
CA THR A 282 35.89 2.12 14.13
C THR A 282 35.90 3.55 14.67
N ASP A 283 34.78 4.26 14.56
CA ASP A 283 34.64 5.62 15.08
C ASP A 283 34.33 5.58 16.58
N GLU A 284 34.79 6.59 17.33
CA GLU A 284 34.43 6.72 18.74
C GLU A 284 32.93 6.99 18.90
N CYS A 285 32.27 6.17 19.72
CA CYS A 285 30.89 6.38 20.11
C CYS A 285 30.84 7.41 21.25
N LEU A 286 30.12 8.51 21.03
CA LEU A 286 29.88 9.49 22.08
C LEU A 286 28.77 8.98 23.00
N MET A 287 29.16 8.64 24.23
CA MET A 287 28.25 8.33 25.32
C MET A 287 28.13 9.55 26.22
N LYS A 288 26.96 10.18 26.26
CA LYS A 288 26.68 11.28 27.18
C LYS A 288 25.26 11.16 27.71
N ASP A 289 25.10 11.20 29.04
CA ASP A 289 23.81 11.11 29.73
C ASP A 289 23.00 9.87 29.28
N ASP A 290 23.66 8.71 29.20
CA ASP A 290 23.12 7.44 28.67
C ASP A 290 22.65 7.46 27.20
N ASN A 291 22.89 8.56 26.46
CA ASN A 291 22.59 8.63 25.03
C ASN A 291 23.81 8.18 24.21
N LEU A 292 23.55 7.32 23.23
CA LEU A 292 24.56 6.80 22.30
C LEU A 292 24.44 7.55 20.98
N LYS A 293 25.52 8.25 20.60
CA LYS A 293 25.63 8.97 19.32
C LYS A 293 26.81 8.47 18.50
N PHE A 294 26.56 8.21 17.23
CA PHE A 294 27.59 7.83 16.26
C PHE A 294 27.09 8.13 14.84
N ASN A 295 28.02 8.14 13.89
CA ASN A 295 27.72 8.40 12.49
C ASN A 295 28.05 7.17 11.64
N LEU A 296 27.25 6.92 10.60
CA LEU A 296 27.53 5.88 9.60
C LEU A 296 27.73 6.53 8.23
N LYS A 297 28.88 6.24 7.60
CA LYS A 297 29.28 6.80 6.31
C LYS A 297 29.07 5.78 5.20
N SER A 298 28.02 5.96 4.39
CA SER A 298 27.69 5.02 3.31
C SER A 298 28.84 4.84 2.32
N ASN A 299 28.99 3.63 1.79
CA ASN A 299 29.84 3.35 0.63
C ASN A 299 29.14 3.72 -0.69
N GLU A 300 27.81 3.61 -0.72
CA GLU A 300 27.01 3.92 -1.89
C GLU A 300 26.71 5.43 -1.97
N GLU A 301 26.79 5.96 -3.18
CA GLU A 301 26.27 7.27 -3.53
C GLU A 301 24.87 7.12 -4.09
N ILE A 302 23.94 7.96 -3.63
CA ILE A 302 22.56 7.98 -4.11
C ILE A 302 22.21 9.33 -4.71
N SER A 303 21.24 9.35 -5.62
CA SER A 303 20.62 10.57 -6.11
C SER A 303 19.21 10.73 -5.52
N MET A 304 18.90 11.89 -4.94
CA MET A 304 17.59 12.12 -4.33
C MET A 304 16.47 12.18 -5.37
N VAL A 305 16.75 12.62 -6.59
CA VAL A 305 15.77 12.59 -7.69
C VAL A 305 15.40 11.16 -8.07
N ASN A 306 16.34 10.22 -7.96
CA ASN A 306 16.07 8.80 -8.20
C ASN A 306 15.20 8.20 -7.09
N VAL A 307 15.38 8.63 -5.84
CA VAL A 307 14.49 8.27 -4.73
C VAL A 307 13.06 8.74 -5.03
N TYR A 308 12.88 9.99 -5.50
CA TYR A 308 11.58 10.50 -5.91
C TYR A 308 11.01 9.70 -7.10
N LYS A 309 11.78 9.49 -8.17
CA LYS A 309 11.35 8.69 -9.32
C LYS A 309 10.89 7.30 -8.91
N ALA A 310 11.60 6.65 -7.99
CA ALA A 310 11.22 5.34 -7.48
C ALA A 310 9.90 5.38 -6.70
N LEU A 311 9.66 6.41 -5.88
CA LEU A 311 8.37 6.62 -5.21
C LEU A 311 7.23 6.81 -6.24
N CYS A 312 7.43 7.64 -7.27
CA CYS A 312 6.45 7.80 -8.35
C CYS A 312 6.25 6.52 -9.17
N LYS A 313 7.32 5.75 -9.44
CA LYS A 313 7.26 4.45 -10.11
C LYS A 313 6.39 3.48 -9.33
N ILE A 314 6.58 3.41 -8.01
CA ILE A 314 5.76 2.58 -7.11
C ILE A 314 4.27 2.95 -7.24
N SER A 315 3.93 4.24 -7.25
CA SER A 315 2.57 4.71 -7.46
C SER A 315 2.01 4.31 -8.84
N ILE A 316 2.77 4.53 -9.93
CA ILE A 316 2.36 4.17 -11.30
C ILE A 316 2.14 2.66 -11.46
N SER A 317 2.93 1.84 -10.77
CA SER A 317 2.75 0.39 -10.75
C SER A 317 1.44 -0.06 -10.08
N LEU A 318 0.79 0.79 -9.27
CA LEU A 318 -0.39 0.42 -8.47
C LEU A 318 -1.70 1.13 -8.88
N ILE A 319 -1.64 2.32 -9.49
CA ILE A 319 -2.84 3.05 -9.95
C ILE A 319 -3.65 2.29 -11.01
N ASN A 320 -4.91 2.68 -11.21
CA ASN A 320 -5.70 2.17 -12.32
C ASN A 320 -5.12 2.65 -13.66
N SER A 321 -5.16 1.81 -14.70
CA SER A 321 -4.68 2.16 -16.04
C SER A 321 -5.39 3.40 -16.63
N LYS A 322 -6.62 3.71 -16.19
CA LYS A 322 -7.34 4.94 -16.54
C LYS A 322 -6.57 6.22 -16.20
N GLU A 323 -5.76 6.20 -15.14
CA GLU A 323 -4.97 7.37 -14.69
C GLU A 323 -3.68 7.58 -15.50
N LEU A 324 -3.19 6.54 -16.17
CA LEU A 324 -1.90 6.59 -16.88
C LEU A 324 -1.91 7.62 -18.01
N GLN A 325 -3.06 7.85 -18.65
CA GLN A 325 -3.17 8.87 -19.70
C GLN A 325 -2.80 10.27 -19.19
N TYR A 326 -2.98 10.54 -17.89
CA TYR A 326 -2.68 11.83 -17.31
C TYR A 326 -1.23 11.97 -16.82
N LEU A 327 -0.47 10.87 -16.83
CA LEU A 327 0.87 10.77 -16.23
C LEU A 327 1.97 10.47 -17.25
N GLN A 328 1.70 10.66 -18.56
CA GLN A 328 2.68 10.38 -19.61
C GLN A 328 4.00 11.13 -19.41
N LYS A 329 3.94 12.43 -19.09
CA LYS A 329 5.14 13.23 -18.78
C LYS A 329 5.87 12.77 -17.51
N THR A 330 5.13 12.33 -16.49
CA THR A 330 5.71 11.71 -15.29
C THR A 330 6.47 10.43 -15.64
N ILE A 331 5.88 9.59 -16.50
CA ILE A 331 6.46 8.33 -16.97
C ILE A 331 7.71 8.59 -17.82
N GLU A 332 7.67 9.57 -18.72
CA GLU A 332 8.82 10.02 -19.51
C GLU A 332 9.96 10.47 -18.59
N TRP A 333 9.67 11.33 -17.61
CA TRP A 333 10.64 11.81 -16.63
C TRP A 333 11.26 10.68 -15.79
N ILE A 334 10.46 9.70 -15.35
CA ILE A 334 10.96 8.50 -14.64
C ILE A 334 11.93 7.70 -15.52
N ASN A 335 11.68 7.65 -16.83
CA ASN A 335 12.54 6.94 -17.78
C ASN A 335 13.82 7.72 -18.15
N ASN A 336 13.89 9.03 -17.96
CA ASN A 336 15.05 9.84 -18.34
C ASN A 336 16.06 9.93 -17.19
N ASP A 337 17.34 9.62 -17.41
CA ASP A 337 18.35 9.64 -16.34
C ASP A 337 19.08 10.99 -16.17
N THR A 338 18.90 11.93 -17.11
CA THR A 338 19.72 13.15 -17.21
C THR A 338 18.96 14.47 -17.10
N GLU A 339 17.64 14.42 -17.02
CA GLU A 339 16.79 15.61 -17.07
C GLU A 339 16.69 16.28 -15.70
N LYS A 340 17.25 17.50 -15.60
CA LYS A 340 17.19 18.32 -14.39
C LYS A 340 15.84 19.02 -14.32
N GLU A 341 15.04 18.61 -13.37
CA GLU A 341 13.74 19.20 -13.08
C GLU A 341 13.71 19.75 -11.66
N VAL A 342 12.98 20.84 -11.47
CA VAL A 342 12.59 21.31 -10.14
C VAL A 342 11.27 20.65 -9.78
N LEU A 343 11.21 20.04 -8.60
CA LEU A 343 10.11 19.21 -8.14
C LEU A 343 9.48 19.81 -6.88
N PRO A 344 8.22 19.46 -6.58
CA PRO A 344 7.63 19.72 -5.27
C PRO A 344 8.47 19.11 -4.14
N GLU A 345 8.44 19.75 -2.97
CA GLU A 345 9.08 19.19 -1.79
C GLU A 345 8.41 17.87 -1.37
N VAL A 346 9.21 16.93 -0.87
CA VAL A 346 8.72 15.70 -0.28
C VAL A 346 8.59 15.91 1.22
N ALA A 347 7.37 15.77 1.75
CA ALA A 347 7.16 15.79 3.19
C ALA A 347 7.52 14.43 3.79
N LYS A 348 8.36 14.43 4.81
CA LYS A 348 8.92 13.23 5.43
C LYS A 348 8.72 13.29 6.94
N LEU A 349 8.28 12.17 7.50
CA LEU A 349 8.17 11.95 8.93
C LEU A 349 8.91 10.66 9.31
N ILE A 350 9.60 10.70 10.45
CA ILE A 350 10.14 9.51 11.10
C ILE A 350 9.48 9.43 12.47
N SER A 351 8.58 8.46 12.68
CA SER A 351 7.81 8.34 13.90
C SER A 351 7.40 6.90 14.19
N ASN A 352 7.69 6.43 15.41
CA ASN A 352 7.22 5.12 15.87
C ASN A 352 5.69 5.07 16.06
N LYS A 353 5.00 6.23 16.10
CA LYS A 353 3.52 6.28 16.10
C LYS A 353 2.92 5.90 14.75
N MET A 354 3.70 6.00 13.68
CA MET A 354 3.33 5.56 12.33
C MET A 354 4.23 4.40 11.91
N PHE A 355 4.33 3.39 12.78
CA PHE A 355 5.07 2.18 12.47
C PHE A 355 4.19 1.17 11.72
N TYR A 356 4.66 0.73 10.55
CA TYR A 356 4.01 -0.31 9.76
C TYR A 356 4.95 -1.49 9.52
N GLU A 357 4.48 -2.70 9.82
CA GLU A 357 5.32 -3.90 9.68
C GLU A 357 5.66 -4.18 8.22
N HIS A 358 4.72 -3.93 7.31
CA HIS A 358 4.90 -4.04 5.87
C HIS A 358 4.76 -2.69 5.19
N PRO A 359 5.47 -2.44 4.08
CA PRO A 359 5.28 -1.23 3.29
C PRO A 359 3.82 -1.01 2.91
N ILE A 360 3.35 0.23 3.05
CA ILE A 360 2.02 0.64 2.62
C ILE A 360 2.16 1.81 1.67
N LEU A 361 1.50 1.75 0.53
CA LEU A 361 1.30 2.91 -0.34
C LEU A 361 -0.17 3.33 -0.28
N LYS A 362 -0.42 4.60 0.03
CA LYS A 362 -1.71 5.25 -0.26
C LYS A 362 -1.54 6.19 -1.44
N ILE A 363 -2.54 6.24 -2.30
CA ILE A 363 -2.61 7.16 -3.43
C ILE A 363 -3.90 7.94 -3.31
N TYR A 364 -3.77 9.25 -3.23
CA TYR A 364 -4.87 10.20 -3.21
C TYR A 364 -5.10 10.70 -4.62
N ILE A 365 -6.29 10.44 -5.18
CA ILE A 365 -6.67 10.84 -6.54
C ILE A 365 -7.72 11.94 -6.45
N ARG A 366 -7.41 13.13 -6.99
CA ARG A 366 -8.30 14.28 -6.98
C ARG A 366 -9.54 14.01 -7.85
N ARG A 367 -10.71 14.22 -7.27
CA ARG A 367 -12.04 13.96 -7.88
C ARG A 367 -12.57 15.16 -8.64
N ASN A 368 -12.29 16.36 -8.15
CA ASN A 368 -12.88 17.60 -8.63
C ASN A 368 -11.88 18.46 -9.40
N LYS A 369 -12.40 19.52 -10.03
CA LYS A 369 -11.59 20.51 -10.74
C LYS A 369 -10.99 21.59 -9.82
N ASP A 370 -10.79 21.30 -8.53
CA ASP A 370 -10.01 22.18 -7.66
C ASP A 370 -8.52 22.04 -7.95
N TYR A 371 -8.05 22.75 -8.97
CA TYR A 371 -6.65 22.71 -9.39
C TYR A 371 -5.68 23.40 -8.41
N ARG A 372 -6.17 23.90 -7.27
CA ARG A 372 -5.29 24.30 -6.15
C ARG A 372 -4.72 23.09 -5.43
N LEU A 373 -5.28 21.90 -5.66
CA LEU A 373 -4.86 20.62 -5.10
C LEU A 373 -4.23 19.74 -6.19
N PRO A 374 -3.17 18.97 -5.88
CA PRO A 374 -2.50 18.11 -6.86
C PRO A 374 -3.41 17.00 -7.39
N HIS A 375 -3.24 16.59 -8.65
CA HIS A 375 -4.03 15.51 -9.23
C HIS A 375 -3.80 14.19 -8.49
N LEU A 376 -2.54 13.79 -8.28
CA LEU A 376 -2.20 12.62 -7.48
C LEU A 376 -1.16 12.94 -6.42
N VAL A 377 -1.41 12.44 -5.21
CA VAL A 377 -0.47 12.48 -4.08
C VAL A 377 -0.23 11.04 -3.62
N GLY A 378 1.03 10.66 -3.44
CA GLY A 378 1.42 9.39 -2.84
C GLY A 378 1.79 9.57 -1.37
N GLU A 379 1.37 8.65 -0.52
CA GLU A 379 1.90 8.46 0.83
C GLU A 379 2.54 7.07 0.91
N PHE A 380 3.86 7.02 0.98
CA PHE A 380 4.62 5.79 1.14
C PHE A 380 5.10 5.63 2.58
N ASN A 381 4.65 4.56 3.22
CA ASN A 381 5.06 4.18 4.56
C ASN A 381 6.01 2.99 4.49
N PHE A 382 7.13 3.09 5.19
CA PHE A 382 8.10 2.01 5.36
C PHE A 382 8.60 2.00 6.80
N LYS A 383 8.20 0.99 7.58
CA LYS A 383 8.51 0.92 9.02
C LYS A 383 8.05 2.21 9.71
N CYS A 384 8.95 2.99 10.29
CA CYS A 384 8.65 4.26 10.95
C CYS A 384 8.71 5.49 10.03
N PHE A 385 8.99 5.29 8.73
CA PHE A 385 9.07 6.37 7.76
C PHE A 385 7.73 6.58 7.06
N THR A 386 7.34 7.84 6.91
CA THR A 386 6.24 8.26 6.06
C THR A 386 6.76 9.32 5.09
N PHE A 387 6.53 9.11 3.79
CA PHE A 387 6.82 10.06 2.72
C PHE A 387 5.51 10.46 2.06
N VAL A 388 5.23 11.76 1.98
CA VAL A 388 4.11 12.33 1.23
C VAL A 388 4.68 13.13 0.07
N PHE A 389 4.31 12.78 -1.15
CA PHE A 389 4.89 13.33 -2.37
C PHE A 389 3.83 13.49 -3.47
N ILE A 390 3.96 14.54 -4.27
CA ILE A 390 3.10 14.78 -5.42
C ILE A 390 3.62 13.97 -6.62
N LEU A 391 2.77 13.36 -7.44
CA LEU A 391 3.22 12.84 -8.74
C LEU A 391 3.33 14.01 -9.72
N PRO A 392 4.55 14.43 -10.12
CA PRO A 392 4.72 15.66 -10.88
C PRO A 392 4.27 15.49 -12.33
N PHE A 393 4.07 16.60 -13.03
CA PHE A 393 3.83 16.66 -14.48
C PHE A 393 2.54 15.99 -14.97
N SER A 394 1.55 15.81 -14.10
CA SER A 394 0.25 15.38 -14.58
C SER A 394 -0.37 16.45 -15.48
N ASN A 395 -0.90 16.05 -16.64
CA ASN A 395 -1.61 16.98 -17.52
C ASN A 395 -3.01 17.37 -17.01
N ASN A 396 -3.47 16.77 -15.90
CA ASN A 396 -4.68 17.17 -15.18
C ASN A 396 -4.39 18.23 -14.10
N ASP A 397 -3.12 18.64 -13.94
CA ASP A 397 -2.71 19.76 -13.11
C ASP A 397 -2.39 20.99 -13.97
N ASN A 398 -2.71 22.18 -13.44
CA ASN A 398 -2.30 23.46 -14.02
C ASN A 398 -1.20 24.15 -13.21
N LYS A 399 -0.72 23.50 -12.13
CA LYS A 399 0.33 23.96 -11.23
C LYS A 399 1.44 22.94 -11.14
N ARG A 400 2.64 23.41 -10.79
CA ARG A 400 3.78 22.55 -10.50
C ARG A 400 3.98 22.29 -9.01
N PHE A 401 3.33 23.06 -8.12
CA PHE A 401 3.46 22.93 -6.64
C PHE A 401 4.90 23.09 -6.13
N ILE A 402 5.68 23.92 -6.83
CA ILE A 402 7.05 24.30 -6.44
C ILE A 402 7.03 25.60 -5.64
N GLU A 403 6.08 26.49 -5.95
CA GLU A 403 5.90 27.74 -5.22
C GLU A 403 5.37 27.46 -3.82
N LYS A 404 5.94 28.13 -2.83
CA LYS A 404 5.69 27.86 -1.41
C LYS A 404 4.23 28.03 -1.03
N GLU A 405 3.55 29.04 -1.57
CA GLU A 405 2.13 29.28 -1.33
C GLU A 405 1.25 28.16 -1.88
N GLU A 406 1.58 27.63 -3.05
CA GLU A 406 0.86 26.51 -3.67
C GLU A 406 1.06 25.22 -2.86
N TYR A 407 2.31 24.95 -2.46
CA TYR A 407 2.64 23.79 -1.67
C TYR A 407 1.98 23.83 -0.29
N ASN A 408 2.02 24.98 0.40
CA ASN A 408 1.40 25.15 1.70
C ASN A 408 -0.12 24.96 1.64
N TYR A 409 -0.79 25.47 0.60
CA TYR A 409 -2.23 25.24 0.41
C TYR A 409 -2.54 23.75 0.29
N PHE A 410 -1.78 23.02 -0.53
CA PHE A 410 -1.86 21.56 -0.63
C PHE A 410 -1.65 20.91 0.75
N TRP A 411 -0.57 21.24 1.45
CA TRP A 411 -0.21 20.60 2.70
C TRP A 411 -1.26 20.85 3.80
N ASP A 412 -1.73 22.08 3.93
CA ASP A 412 -2.73 22.47 4.93
C ASP A 412 -4.09 21.82 4.72
N PHE A 413 -4.42 21.47 3.47
CA PHE A 413 -5.61 20.71 3.12
C PHE A 413 -5.57 19.29 3.69
N PHE A 414 -4.41 18.66 3.77
CA PHE A 414 -4.21 17.34 4.37
C PHE A 414 -4.14 17.44 5.91
N ASN A 415 -5.20 17.99 6.50
CA ASN A 415 -5.28 18.39 7.91
C ASN A 415 -4.97 17.24 8.90
N HIS A 416 -5.24 15.99 8.51
CA HIS A 416 -4.95 14.81 9.32
C HIS A 416 -3.45 14.67 9.65
N TYR A 417 -2.54 15.19 8.82
CA TYR A 417 -1.11 15.18 9.11
C TYR A 417 -0.70 16.14 10.24
N LYS A 418 -1.53 17.13 10.59
CA LYS A 418 -1.25 18.06 11.71
C LYS A 418 -1.28 17.37 13.08
N SER A 419 -1.87 16.19 13.18
CA SER A 419 -1.81 15.35 14.38
C SER A 419 -0.40 14.84 14.69
N PHE A 420 0.51 14.87 13.71
CA PHE A 420 1.91 14.48 13.85
C PHE A 420 2.83 15.69 13.85
N LYS A 421 3.83 15.69 14.74
CA LYS A 421 4.86 16.72 14.83
C LYS A 421 6.11 16.28 14.07
N ASN A 422 7.00 17.24 13.76
CA ASN A 422 8.33 17.01 13.20
C ASN A 422 8.37 16.53 11.73
N TRP A 423 7.39 16.94 10.92
CA TRP A 423 7.49 16.84 9.47
C TRP A 423 8.69 17.65 8.96
N LYS A 424 9.45 17.05 8.05
CA LYS A 424 10.53 17.70 7.29
C LYS A 424 10.11 17.79 5.84
N PHE A 425 10.26 18.95 5.23
CA PHE A 425 10.02 19.16 3.81
C PHE A 425 11.38 19.20 3.14
N GLU A 426 11.65 18.22 2.28
CA GLU A 426 12.97 18.00 1.68
C GLU A 426 12.88 18.13 0.14
N ASP A 427 13.81 18.89 -0.46
CA ASP A 427 13.95 19.00 -1.91
C ASP A 427 14.68 17.79 -2.49
N PHE A 428 13.98 17.02 -3.32
CA PHE A 428 14.51 15.82 -3.98
C PHE A 428 14.90 16.07 -5.45
N SER A 429 15.00 17.32 -5.90
CA SER A 429 15.28 17.69 -7.30
C SER A 429 16.73 17.43 -7.74
N SER A 430 17.66 17.21 -6.80
CA SER A 430 19.08 17.06 -7.09
C SER A 430 19.40 15.75 -7.83
N ILE A 431 20.03 15.86 -9.00
CA ILE A 431 20.62 14.72 -9.74
C ILE A 431 21.93 14.25 -9.11
N ASP A 432 22.67 15.15 -8.45
CA ASP A 432 23.99 14.86 -7.89
C ASP A 432 23.95 13.62 -6.99
N ARG A 433 24.86 12.69 -7.25
CA ARG A 433 25.04 11.50 -6.43
C ARG A 433 25.89 11.86 -5.22
N LYS A 434 25.37 11.62 -4.02
CA LYS A 434 26.04 11.93 -2.76
C LYS A 434 26.03 10.71 -1.84
N LYS A 435 27.11 10.55 -1.08
CA LYS A 435 27.17 9.54 -0.03
C LYS A 435 26.26 9.96 1.12
N ILE A 436 25.49 9.02 1.64
CA ILE A 436 24.63 9.25 2.79
C ILE A 436 25.48 9.24 4.06
N LEU A 437 25.32 10.27 4.88
CA LEU A 437 25.79 10.33 6.26
C LEU A 437 24.59 10.17 7.19
N LEU A 438 24.54 9.04 7.92
CA LEU A 438 23.50 8.80 8.92
C LEU A 438 24.01 9.22 10.28
N ASN A 439 23.39 10.23 10.88
CA ASN A 439 23.70 10.65 12.25
C ASN A 439 22.72 9.97 13.19
N MET A 440 23.22 9.01 13.97
CA MET A 440 22.41 8.19 14.88
C MET A 440 22.44 8.81 16.28
N ASN A 441 21.26 8.96 16.88
CA ASN A 441 21.09 9.35 18.27
C ASN A 441 20.11 8.38 18.93
N PHE A 442 20.63 7.49 19.77
CA PHE A 442 19.83 6.58 20.56
C PHE A 442 19.70 7.15 21.97
N GLU A 443 18.46 7.43 22.35
CA GLU A 443 18.13 7.93 23.68
C GLU A 443 17.66 6.76 24.53
N LYS A 444 18.18 6.66 25.75
CA LYS A 444 17.71 5.65 26.69
C LYS A 444 16.29 6.02 27.09
N GLU A 445 15.35 5.11 26.85
CA GLU A 445 13.98 5.28 27.29
C GLU A 445 13.96 5.28 28.83
N THR A 446 13.85 6.47 29.42
CA THR A 446 13.49 6.58 30.84
C THR A 446 12.06 6.12 30.94
N LYS A 447 11.83 4.92 31.50
CA LYS A 447 10.48 4.51 31.93
C LYS A 447 9.87 5.68 32.68
N ALA A 448 8.74 6.18 32.19
CA ALA A 448 7.90 7.05 33.01
C ALA A 448 7.66 6.27 34.31
N THR A 449 8.09 6.87 35.42
CA THR A 449 7.72 6.39 36.75
C THR A 449 6.26 6.75 36.87
N ASP A 450 5.39 5.74 36.86
CA ASP A 450 3.96 5.87 37.16
C ASP A 450 3.75 6.48 38.55
#